data_AF-G0QEL5-F1
#
_entry.id   AF-G0QEL5-F1
#
_cell.length_a   1.000
_cell.length_b   1.000
_cell.length_c   1.000
_cell.angle_alpha   90.00
_cell.angle_beta   90.00
_cell.angle_gamma   90.00
#
_symmetry.space_group_name_H-M   'P 1'
#
loop_
_entity.id
_entity.type
_entity.pdbx_description
1 polymer ?
#
loop_
_entity_poly.entity_id
_entity_poly.type
_entity_poly.pdbx_seq_one_letter_code
_entity_poly.pdbx_strand_id
1 'polypeptide(L)'
;MGVVAFFLVLSLQNSADLPDMEMDEKYGIVTPAVYHGANNLIKIMAGIAVVMFGCIYLFIRLSIIPNFWSLYILVIPIALSLAKLKRNPEGTSEISGQSTVWYAYYGSLASLYIIPALQLVIL
;
A
#
# COMPACT_ATOMS: atom_id res chain seq x y z
N MET A 1 -12.33 5.14 8.85
CA MET A 1 -11.41 4.07 8.41
C MET A 1 -11.49 3.74 6.92
N GLY A 2 -12.68 3.70 6.30
CA GLY A 2 -12.82 3.39 4.86
C GLY A 2 -11.96 4.25 3.92
N VAL A 3 -11.86 5.58 4.15
CA VAL A 3 -10.99 6.47 3.35
C VAL A 3 -9.51 6.09 3.44
N VAL A 4 -9.03 5.72 4.63
CA VAL A 4 -7.64 5.30 4.87
C VAL A 4 -7.38 3.97 4.15
N ALA A 5 -8.31 3.01 4.29
CA ALA A 5 -8.21 1.73 3.59
C ALA A 5 -8.24 1.90 2.07
N PHE A 6 -9.06 2.81 1.54
CA PHE A 6 -9.09 3.13 0.12
C PHE A 6 -7.70 3.59 -0.38
N PHE A 7 -7.03 4.50 0.32
CA PHE A 7 -5.70 4.93 -0.08
C PHE A 7 -4.64 3.82 0.08
N LEU A 8 -4.76 2.94 1.08
CA LEU A 8 -3.88 1.77 1.19
C LEU A 8 -4.01 0.84 -0.03
N VAL A 9 -5.25 0.52 -0.40
CA VAL A 9 -5.57 -0.34 -1.54
C VAL A 9 -5.08 0.31 -2.82
N LEU A 10 -5.42 1.58 -3.05
CA LEU A 10 -4.97 2.34 -4.22
C LEU A 10 -3.43 2.44 -4.27
N SER A 11 -2.76 2.50 -3.13
CA SER A 11 -1.30 2.50 -3.10
C SER A 11 -0.72 1.14 -3.49
N LEU A 12 -1.16 0.04 -2.90
CA LEU A 12 -0.43 -1.24 -2.97
C LEU A 12 -0.99 -2.22 -4.00
N GLN A 13 -2.26 -2.13 -4.37
CA GLN A 13 -2.86 -2.99 -5.39
C GLN A 13 -2.21 -2.79 -6.77
N ASN A 14 -1.74 -1.57 -7.07
CA ASN A 14 -0.97 -1.25 -8.28
C ASN A 14 0.32 -2.10 -8.44
N SER A 15 0.80 -2.75 -7.36
CA SER A 15 1.93 -3.67 -7.46
C SER A 15 1.60 -4.94 -8.25
N ALA A 16 0.31 -5.27 -8.43
CA ALA A 16 -0.16 -6.40 -9.23
C ALA A 16 0.17 -6.20 -10.72
N ASP A 17 0.13 -4.97 -11.21
CA ASP A 17 0.33 -4.65 -12.62
C ASP A 17 1.83 -4.61 -13.00
N LEU A 18 2.73 -4.60 -12.02
CA LEU A 18 4.17 -4.42 -12.27
C LEU A 18 4.82 -5.64 -12.97
N PRO A 19 4.58 -6.90 -12.56
CA PRO A 19 5.09 -8.08 -13.29
C PRO A 19 4.49 -8.25 -14.67
N ASP A 20 3.24 -7.86 -14.84
CA ASP A 20 2.48 -8.08 -16.07
C ASP A 20 2.72 -6.98 -17.12
N MET A 21 3.50 -5.94 -16.77
CA MET A 21 3.74 -4.76 -17.60
C MET A 21 4.22 -5.09 -19.02
N GLU A 22 5.18 -5.99 -19.19
CA GLU A 22 5.69 -6.39 -20.52
C GLU A 22 4.62 -7.09 -21.36
N MET A 23 3.80 -7.92 -20.70
CA MET A 23 2.71 -8.65 -21.36
C MET A 23 1.58 -7.70 -21.74
N ASP A 24 1.18 -6.81 -20.83
CA ASP A 24 0.16 -5.80 -21.06
C ASP A 24 0.54 -4.87 -22.22
N GLU A 25 1.79 -4.40 -22.25
CA GLU A 25 2.31 -3.57 -23.33
C GLU A 25 2.25 -4.31 -24.68
N LYS A 26 2.66 -5.58 -24.72
CA LYS A 26 2.62 -6.42 -25.92
C LYS A 26 1.21 -6.60 -26.49
N TYR A 27 0.20 -6.70 -25.63
CA TYR A 27 -1.21 -6.86 -26.04
C TYR A 27 -1.96 -5.53 -26.17
N GLY A 28 -1.29 -4.39 -26.00
CA GLY A 28 -1.90 -3.07 -26.10
C GLY A 28 -2.86 -2.74 -24.95
N ILE A 29 -2.70 -3.39 -23.80
CA ILE A 29 -3.47 -3.13 -22.58
C ILE A 29 -2.81 -1.95 -21.85
N VAL A 30 -3.59 -0.89 -21.61
CA VAL A 30 -3.11 0.29 -20.89
C VAL A 30 -3.41 0.14 -19.39
N THR A 31 -2.42 -0.29 -18.62
CA THR A 31 -2.45 -0.27 -17.15
C THR A 31 -1.65 0.90 -16.60
N PRO A 32 -1.82 1.29 -15.32
CA PRO A 32 -0.98 2.30 -14.68
C PRO A 32 0.52 1.97 -14.76
N ALA A 33 0.89 0.68 -14.73
CA ALA A 33 2.27 0.22 -14.87
C ALA A 33 2.82 0.52 -16.26
N VAL A 34 2.07 0.19 -17.31
CA VAL A 34 2.43 0.49 -18.71
C VAL A 34 2.48 2.00 -18.96
N TYR A 35 1.48 2.75 -18.49
CA TYR A 35 1.37 4.19 -18.78
C TYR A 35 2.43 5.04 -18.08
N HIS A 36 2.72 4.77 -16.81
CA HIS A 36 3.69 5.56 -16.04
C HIS A 36 5.11 4.97 -16.05
N GLY A 37 5.23 3.68 -16.32
CA GLY A 37 6.44 2.89 -16.08
C GLY A 37 6.62 2.56 -14.60
N ALA A 38 7.24 1.41 -14.32
CA ALA A 38 7.40 0.86 -12.97
C ALA A 38 7.95 1.86 -11.94
N ASN A 39 9.04 2.55 -12.28
CA ASN A 39 9.70 3.47 -11.35
C ASN A 39 8.84 4.68 -10.96
N ASN A 40 8.05 5.22 -11.89
CA ASN A 40 7.16 6.34 -11.58
C ASN A 40 5.90 5.87 -10.86
N LEU A 41 5.35 4.71 -11.23
CA LEU A 41 4.24 4.12 -10.52
C LEU A 41 4.59 3.90 -9.04
N ILE A 42 5.77 3.35 -8.72
CA ILE A 42 6.21 3.16 -7.33
C ILE A 42 6.31 4.50 -6.57
N LYS A 43 6.71 5.59 -7.23
CA LYS A 43 6.69 6.94 -6.61
C LYS A 43 5.27 7.43 -6.36
N ILE A 44 4.35 7.20 -7.29
CA ILE A 44 2.93 7.53 -7.12
C ILE A 44 2.35 6.75 -5.94
N MET A 45 2.62 5.45 -5.86
CA MET A 45 2.23 4.58 -4.74
C MET A 45 2.75 5.15 -3.40
N ALA A 46 4.04 5.52 -3.34
CA ALA A 46 4.61 6.15 -2.16
C ALA A 46 3.92 7.48 -1.79
N GLY A 47 3.59 8.31 -2.78
CA GLY A 47 2.82 9.54 -2.57
C GLY A 47 1.42 9.27 -1.99
N ILE A 48 0.72 8.27 -2.51
CA ILE A 48 -0.59 7.85 -1.99
C ILE A 48 -0.48 7.34 -0.54
N ALA A 49 0.57 6.57 -0.21
CA ALA A 49 0.82 6.14 1.17
C ALA A 49 1.07 7.32 2.11
N VAL A 50 1.78 8.37 1.67
CA VAL A 50 1.95 9.61 2.45
C VAL A 50 0.60 10.31 2.68
N VAL A 51 -0.24 10.41 1.64
CA VAL A 51 -1.59 10.97 1.76
C VAL A 51 -2.43 10.16 2.75
N MET A 52 -2.35 8.83 2.72
CA MET A 52 -3.03 7.95 3.67
C MET A 52 -2.67 8.29 5.12
N PHE A 53 -1.38 8.40 5.45
CA PHE A 53 -0.93 8.75 6.80
C PHE A 53 -1.25 10.21 7.16
N GLY A 54 -1.26 11.12 6.18
CA GLY A 54 -1.75 12.48 6.33
C GLY A 54 -3.23 12.53 6.69
N CYS A 55 -4.08 11.71 6.05
CA CYS A 55 -5.49 11.57 6.41
C CYS A 55 -5.67 11.03 7.82
N ILE A 56 -4.89 10.02 8.23
CA ILE A 56 -4.91 9.52 9.62
C ILE A 56 -4.59 10.66 10.59
N TYR A 57 -3.52 11.43 10.31
CA TYR A 57 -3.11 12.57 11.15
C TYR A 57 -4.23 13.60 11.30
N LEU A 58 -4.82 14.01 10.17
CA LEU A 58 -5.90 14.99 10.16
C LEU A 58 -7.14 14.48 10.87
N PHE A 59 -7.51 13.21 10.67
CA PHE A 59 -8.68 12.63 11.33
C PHE A 59 -8.51 12.56 12.85
N ILE A 60 -7.31 12.24 13.34
CA ILE A 60 -6.99 12.29 14.78
C ILE A 60 -7.02 13.75 15.26
N ARG A 61 -6.37 14.67 14.54
CA ARG A 61 -6.23 16.07 14.97
C ARG A 61 -7.55 16.82 15.03
N LEU A 62 -8.47 16.49 14.12
CA LEU A 62 -9.82 17.04 14.03
C LEU A 62 -10.85 16.22 14.85
N SER A 63 -10.41 15.21 15.61
CA SER A 63 -11.27 14.35 16.43
C SER A 63 -12.39 13.64 15.64
N ILE A 64 -12.16 13.39 14.34
CA ILE A 64 -13.04 12.58 13.48
C ILE A 64 -12.95 11.10 13.88
N ILE A 65 -11.77 10.67 14.32
CA ILE A 65 -11.53 9.35 14.92
C ILE A 65 -10.81 9.50 16.27
N PRO A 66 -10.93 8.52 17.19
CA PRO A 66 -10.09 8.48 18.39
C PRO A 66 -8.60 8.50 18.05
N ASN A 67 -7.76 8.84 19.01
CA ASN A 67 -6.31 8.96 18.81
C ASN A 67 -5.64 7.60 18.60
N PHE A 68 -5.77 7.02 17.41
CA PHE A 68 -5.16 5.76 17.00
C PHE A 68 -3.72 5.95 16.49
N TRP A 69 -2.86 6.57 17.30
CA TRP A 69 -1.46 6.80 16.96
C TRP A 69 -0.70 5.50 16.64
N SER A 70 -1.12 4.36 17.20
CA SER A 70 -0.49 3.07 16.94
C SER A 70 -0.55 2.65 15.47
N LEU A 71 -1.50 3.18 14.67
CA LEU A 71 -1.59 2.94 13.23
C LEU A 71 -0.34 3.39 12.46
N TYR A 72 0.45 4.33 12.97
CA TYR A 72 1.70 4.75 12.33
C TYR A 72 2.75 3.64 12.27
N ILE A 73 2.62 2.55 13.03
CA ILE A 73 3.50 1.39 12.90
C ILE A 73 3.42 0.75 11.50
N LEU A 74 2.29 0.92 10.80
CA LEU A 74 2.09 0.41 9.44
C LEU A 74 3.00 1.09 8.40
N VAL A 75 3.63 2.22 8.74
CA VAL A 75 4.66 2.84 7.88
C VAL A 75 5.76 1.84 7.57
N ILE A 76 6.13 0.98 8.53
CA ILE A 76 7.24 0.03 8.40
C ILE A 76 6.98 -1.01 7.29
N PRO A 77 5.93 -1.86 7.36
CA PRO A 77 5.68 -2.87 6.33
C PRO A 77 5.40 -2.25 4.95
N ILE A 78 4.76 -1.08 4.90
CA ILE A 78 4.47 -0.37 3.64
C ILE A 78 5.77 0.15 3.01
N ALA A 79 6.62 0.82 3.79
CA ALA A 79 7.90 1.35 3.29
C ALA A 79 8.84 0.24 2.83
N LEU A 80 8.92 -0.87 3.56
CA LEU A 80 9.71 -2.05 3.18
C LEU A 80 9.22 -2.64 1.84
N SER A 81 7.91 -2.68 1.64
CA SER A 81 7.32 -3.18 0.39
C SER A 81 7.63 -2.29 -0.79
N LEU A 82 7.47 -0.97 -0.63
CA LEU A 82 7.81 0.01 -1.66
C LEU A 82 9.33 -0.02 -1.97
N ALA A 83 10.17 -0.21 -0.95
CA ALA A 83 11.62 -0.35 -1.15
C ALA A 83 11.98 -1.64 -1.91
N LYS A 84 11.29 -2.75 -1.64
CA LYS A 84 11.48 -4.01 -2.38
C LYS A 84 11.05 -3.84 -3.84
N LEU A 85 9.88 -3.26 -4.09
CA LEU A 85 9.40 -2.94 -5.44
C LEU A 85 10.39 -2.04 -6.19
N LYS A 86 10.95 -1.03 -5.54
CA LYS A 86 11.93 -0.14 -6.17
C LYS A 86 13.21 -0.86 -6.59
N ARG A 87 13.62 -1.91 -5.86
CA ARG A 87 14.82 -2.70 -6.18
C ARG A 87 14.54 -3.76 -7.25
N ASN A 88 13.34 -4.34 -7.24
CA ASN A 88 12.92 -5.35 -8.19
C ASN A 88 11.40 -5.25 -8.45
N PRO A 89 10.97 -4.42 -9.43
CA PRO A 89 9.56 -4.19 -9.71
C PRO A 89 8.82 -5.44 -10.20
N GLU A 90 9.49 -6.25 -11.03
CA GLU A 90 8.97 -7.48 -11.64
C GLU A 90 9.06 -8.68 -10.69
N GLY A 91 9.95 -8.62 -9.70
CA GLY A 91 10.17 -9.67 -8.70
C GLY A 91 9.01 -9.89 -7.72
N THR A 92 7.80 -9.44 -8.06
CA THR A 92 6.59 -9.83 -7.33
C THR A 92 5.96 -11.12 -7.86
N SER A 93 6.45 -11.68 -8.98
CA SER A 93 6.09 -13.03 -9.44
C SER A 93 6.99 -14.10 -8.77
N GLU A 94 6.82 -14.35 -7.47
CA GLU A 94 7.34 -15.60 -6.90
C GLU A 94 6.50 -16.77 -7.47
N ILE A 95 7.15 -17.90 -7.78
CA ILE A 95 6.52 -19.13 -8.34
C ILE A 95 5.33 -19.64 -7.48
N SER A 96 5.24 -19.18 -6.23
CA SER A 96 4.16 -19.45 -5.27
C SER A 96 2.92 -18.55 -5.40
N GLY A 97 2.92 -17.55 -6.28
CA GLY A 97 1.80 -16.63 -6.50
C GLY A 97 1.56 -15.59 -5.39
N GLN A 98 2.39 -15.54 -4.34
CA GLN A 98 2.27 -14.56 -3.26
C GLN A 98 3.60 -13.86 -2.98
N SER A 99 3.77 -12.67 -3.53
CA SER A 99 4.94 -11.85 -3.26
C SER A 99 4.90 -11.28 -1.84
N THR A 100 6.07 -11.05 -1.22
CA THR A 100 6.17 -10.38 0.09
C THR A 100 5.50 -9.01 0.14
N VAL A 101 5.32 -8.34 -1.01
CA VAL A 101 4.59 -7.07 -1.13
C VAL A 101 3.09 -7.29 -0.86
N TRP A 102 2.53 -8.40 -1.32
CA TRP A 102 1.13 -8.76 -1.09
C TRP A 102 0.85 -9.14 0.36
N TYR A 103 1.78 -9.84 1.03
CA TYR A 103 1.66 -10.08 2.47
C TYR A 103 1.64 -8.79 3.28
N ALA A 104 2.49 -7.82 2.93
CA ALA A 104 2.50 -6.52 3.58
C ALA A 104 1.23 -5.72 3.27
N TYR A 105 0.69 -5.81 2.05
CA TYR A 105 -0.59 -5.21 1.69
C TYR A 105 -1.76 -5.77 2.50
N TYR A 106 -2.01 -7.08 2.42
CA TYR A 106 -3.12 -7.71 3.15
C TYR A 106 -2.93 -7.61 4.67
N GLY A 107 -1.70 -7.77 5.15
CA GLY A 107 -1.35 -7.59 6.56
C GLY A 107 -1.63 -6.18 7.05
N SER A 108 -1.27 -5.15 6.27
CA SER A 108 -1.57 -3.75 6.61
C SER A 108 -3.07 -3.48 6.56
N LEU A 109 -3.78 -4.04 5.58
CA LEU A 109 -5.23 -3.86 5.44
C LEU A 109 -6.00 -4.45 6.63
N ALA A 110 -5.65 -5.66 7.05
CA ALA A 110 -6.22 -6.26 8.27
C ALA A 110 -5.84 -5.46 9.53
N SER A 111 -4.58 -5.05 9.61
CA SER A 111 -4.05 -4.30 10.76
C SER A 111 -4.67 -2.92 10.93
N LEU A 112 -5.18 -2.29 9.86
CA LEU A 112 -5.95 -1.03 9.95
C LEU A 112 -7.17 -1.16 10.88
N TYR A 113 -7.70 -2.36 11.09
CA TYR A 113 -8.83 -2.61 11.99
C TYR A 113 -8.39 -3.25 13.30
N ILE A 114 -7.44 -4.19 13.25
CA ILE A 114 -6.97 -4.92 14.44
C ILE A 114 -6.21 -3.99 15.39
N ILE A 115 -5.30 -3.15 14.89
CA ILE A 115 -4.47 -2.28 15.75
C ILE A 115 -5.32 -1.28 16.54
N PRO A 116 -6.26 -0.53 15.92
CA PRO A 116 -7.16 0.35 16.67
C PRO A 116 -8.02 -0.40 17.69
N ALA A 117 -8.53 -1.58 17.32
CA ALA A 117 -9.32 -2.41 18.23
C ALA A 117 -8.50 -2.84 19.47
N LEU A 118 -7.25 -3.28 19.26
CA LEU A 118 -6.32 -3.59 20.35
C LEU A 118 -6.03 -2.35 21.19
N GLN A 119 -5.82 -1.20 20.55
CA GLN A 119 -5.56 0.03 21.28
C GLN A 119 -6.74 0.41 22.18
N LEU A 120 -7.99 0.25 21.73
CA LEU A 120 -9.16 0.56 22.56
C LEU A 120 -9.33 -0.35 23.77
N VAL A 121 -8.78 -1.56 23.75
CA VAL A 121 -9.01 -2.59 24.77
C VAL A 121 -7.80 -2.77 25.70
N ILE A 122 -6.59 -2.52 25.21
CA ILE A 122 -5.34 -2.91 25.88
C ILE A 122 -4.44 -1.70 26.19
N LEU A 123 -4.52 -0.61 25.42
CA LEU A 123 -3.61 0.55 25.50
C LEU A 123 -4.31 1.81 26.02
#